data_AF-A0A368DT33-F1
#
_entry.id   AF-A0A368DT33-F1
#
_cell.length_a   1.000
_cell.length_b   1.000
_cell.length_c   1.000
_cell.angle_alpha   90.00
_cell.angle_beta   90.00
_cell.angle_gamma   90.00
#
_symmetry.space_group_name_H-M   'P 1'
#
loop_
_entity.id
_entity.type
_entity.pdbx_description
1 polymer ?
#
loop_
_entity_poly.entity_id
_entity_poly.type
_entity_poly.pdbx_seq_one_letter_code
_entity_poly.pdbx_strand_id
1 'polypeptide(L)'
;MLKSKDAQINYLNIALMFMSAILAYYMPFETFLFAYAFLGPLHYLTEISWLHDRQYFSKGKYDFTFLLFIGVALSIAAFANDFEFLNFELSPPLVDAKTDFVQWYYSMSFGDIFIMLALFSAVLFVLFKDIKIKLASILVMFIIVYFSFNLDMDLLGIFILIGLFSAALFVFVKNLYIKIACIALLYLGIYYTYSPDWFGLDTEFLSEDEVLDATSEKNQFKNSSVIFALTSLVPTLIHVYVFTGLFMLFGALKSRSKTGLLSIVFFISIPVLLVFSLPVKKEGNYLSNYGTEAYYAEGTGFFNTNVSILRQFELTPNMTHQDYIDNFASDSVEKENLSLMWKDSLNKDFIIANKEHPLYMKPIAFADAKRGSQKDNWWSLVFFSEVGIMLMRFIAFAYLYHYLNWFSKTEIIRWHKVPKIRFIGVIALWLIACGLYAYDYAIGLSFLFFLSFTHVLLEFPLNVTSIIGIGKETRSIIKHGFSKKDS
;
A
#
# COMPACT_ATOMS: atom_id res chain seq x y z
N MET A 1 16.03 23.45 35.48
CA MET A 1 16.57 23.41 34.10
C MET A 1 15.40 23.39 33.13
N LEU A 2 15.13 24.49 32.43
CA LEU A 2 14.01 24.57 31.48
C LEU A 2 14.33 23.72 30.24
N LYS A 3 13.47 22.75 29.92
CA LYS A 3 13.57 21.96 28.68
C LYS A 3 13.39 22.92 27.47
N SER A 4 14.19 22.76 26.43
CA SER A 4 14.00 23.51 25.18
C SER A 4 12.64 23.18 24.55
N LYS A 5 12.07 24.09 23.76
CA LYS A 5 10.80 23.87 23.04
C LYS A 5 10.84 22.59 22.20
N ASP A 6 11.93 22.36 21.47
CA ASP A 6 12.15 21.14 20.70
C ASP A 6 12.05 19.89 21.58
N ALA A 7 12.63 19.92 22.79
CA ALA A 7 12.52 18.81 23.72
C ALA A 7 11.07 18.62 24.21
N GLN A 8 10.33 19.70 24.51
CA GLN A 8 8.92 19.63 24.91
C GLN A 8 8.05 18.95 23.83
N ILE A 9 8.21 19.31 22.56
CA ILE A 9 7.49 18.67 21.44
C ILE A 9 7.85 17.18 21.32
N ASN A 10 9.13 16.81 21.48
CA ASN A 10 9.53 15.40 21.44
C ASN A 10 8.96 14.58 22.61
N TYR A 11 8.84 15.15 23.82
CA TYR A 11 8.15 14.50 24.93
C TYR A 11 6.64 14.39 24.71
N LEU A 12 6.00 15.40 24.11
CA LEU A 12 4.59 15.34 23.71
C LEU A 12 4.37 14.21 22.70
N ASN A 13 5.22 14.08 21.67
CA ASN A 13 5.12 12.97 20.71
C ASN A 13 5.24 11.60 21.38
N ILE A 14 6.16 11.43 22.33
CA ILE A 14 6.27 10.16 23.09
C ILE A 14 5.00 9.90 23.91
N ALA A 15 4.43 10.92 24.57
CA ALA A 15 3.17 10.78 25.30
C ALA A 15 2.00 10.42 24.38
N LEU A 16 1.93 11.01 23.18
CA LEU A 16 0.94 10.67 22.15
C LEU A 16 1.10 9.23 21.64
N MET A 17 2.32 8.70 21.50
CA MET A 17 2.53 7.27 21.18
C MET A 17 1.95 6.37 22.28
N PHE A 18 2.26 6.65 23.56
CA PHE A 18 1.71 5.85 24.66
C PHE A 18 0.17 5.94 24.72
N MET A 19 -0.41 7.11 24.47
CA MET A 19 -1.86 7.26 24.37
C MET A 19 -2.45 6.45 23.20
N SER A 20 -1.86 6.51 22.01
CA SER A 20 -2.26 5.69 20.87
C SER A 20 -2.14 4.20 21.15
N ALA A 21 -1.09 3.77 21.86
CA ALA A 21 -0.86 2.38 22.22
C ALA A 21 -1.89 1.86 23.24
N ILE A 22 -2.25 2.69 24.23
CA ILE A 22 -3.30 2.35 25.21
C ILE A 22 -4.65 2.17 24.49
N LEU A 23 -5.03 3.11 23.61
CA LEU A 23 -6.30 3.03 22.87
C LEU A 23 -6.32 1.84 21.90
N ALA A 24 -5.26 1.65 21.13
CA ALA A 24 -5.11 0.51 20.24
C ALA A 24 -5.09 -0.85 20.98
N TYR A 25 -4.58 -0.91 22.22
CA TYR A 25 -4.58 -2.14 23.01
C TYR A 25 -5.97 -2.57 23.47
N TYR A 26 -6.82 -1.62 23.90
CA TYR A 26 -8.15 -1.89 24.47
C TYR A 26 -9.30 -1.90 23.45
N MET A 27 -9.23 -1.05 22.43
CA MET A 27 -10.30 -0.82 21.45
C MET A 27 -9.72 -0.62 20.04
N PRO A 28 -9.00 -1.61 19.47
CA PRO A 28 -8.26 -1.43 18.22
C PRO A 28 -9.16 -1.04 17.04
N PHE A 29 -10.34 -1.67 16.90
CA PHE A 29 -11.26 -1.39 15.80
C PHE A 29 -11.82 0.03 15.90
N GLU A 30 -12.39 0.42 17.04
CA GLU A 30 -12.92 1.76 17.28
C GLU A 30 -11.84 2.84 17.18
N THR A 31 -10.63 2.57 17.70
CA THR A 31 -9.49 3.49 17.58
C THR A 31 -9.14 3.76 16.12
N PHE A 32 -9.09 2.72 15.30
CA PHE A 32 -8.83 2.85 13.87
C PHE A 32 -9.99 3.56 13.15
N LEU A 33 -11.25 3.17 13.40
CA LEU A 33 -12.43 3.79 12.79
C LEU A 33 -12.51 5.29 13.14
N PHE A 34 -12.29 5.66 14.41
CA PHE A 34 -12.24 7.05 14.85
C PHE A 34 -11.07 7.81 14.20
N ALA A 35 -9.86 7.22 14.20
CA ALA A 35 -8.72 7.83 13.55
C ALA A 35 -9.00 8.07 12.07
N TYR A 36 -9.51 7.07 11.35
CA TYR A 36 -9.80 7.15 9.92
C TYR A 36 -10.91 8.15 9.62
N ALA A 37 -12.13 7.94 10.14
CA ALA A 37 -13.31 8.71 9.77
C ALA A 37 -13.33 10.15 10.29
N PHE A 38 -12.69 10.43 11.44
CA PHE A 38 -12.74 11.76 12.08
C PHE A 38 -11.42 12.53 11.99
N LEU A 39 -10.30 11.90 12.38
CA LEU A 39 -8.99 12.57 12.34
C LEU A 39 -8.37 12.59 10.94
N GLY A 40 -8.61 11.56 10.12
CA GLY A 40 -8.16 11.45 8.73
C GLY A 40 -8.60 12.63 7.85
N PRO A 41 -9.90 12.85 7.60
CA PRO A 41 -10.35 13.96 6.75
C PRO A 41 -9.93 15.30 7.31
N LEU A 42 -9.93 15.45 8.65
CA LEU A 42 -9.39 16.65 9.27
C LEU A 42 -7.96 16.84 8.82
N HIS A 43 -7.07 15.88 9.10
CA HIS A 43 -5.64 15.90 8.78
C HIS A 43 -5.36 16.16 7.29
N TYR A 44 -6.02 15.43 6.37
CA TYR A 44 -5.80 15.55 4.93
C TYR A 44 -6.07 16.98 4.40
N LEU A 45 -7.23 17.56 4.73
CA LEU A 45 -7.60 18.92 4.31
C LEU A 45 -6.64 19.97 4.88
N THR A 46 -6.24 19.74 6.13
CA THR A 46 -5.28 20.50 6.91
C THR A 46 -3.88 20.47 6.26
N GLU A 47 -3.41 19.30 5.83
CA GLU A 47 -2.11 19.10 5.20
C GLU A 47 -2.08 19.61 3.77
N ILE A 48 -3.10 19.33 2.95
CA ILE A 48 -3.23 19.89 1.60
C ILE A 48 -3.16 21.43 1.64
N SER A 49 -3.83 22.07 2.61
CA SER A 49 -3.74 23.52 2.81
C SER A 49 -2.31 23.99 3.13
N TRP A 50 -1.54 23.26 3.93
CA TRP A 50 -0.16 23.59 4.26
C TRP A 50 0.81 23.31 3.11
N LEU A 51 0.66 22.18 2.43
CA LEU A 51 1.41 21.81 1.23
C LEU A 51 1.22 22.86 0.13
N HIS A 52 0.01 23.39 -0.06
CA HIS A 52 -0.24 24.49 -0.99
C HIS A 52 0.62 25.73 -0.70
N ASP A 53 0.71 26.15 0.57
CA ASP A 53 1.56 27.28 0.98
C ASP A 53 3.08 26.95 0.86
N ARG A 54 3.43 25.67 0.72
CA ARG A 54 4.78 25.15 0.39
C ARG A 54 4.99 24.77 -1.07
N GLN A 55 4.01 25.05 -1.95
CA GLN A 55 4.04 24.69 -3.37
C GLN A 55 4.26 23.17 -3.59
N TYR A 56 3.71 22.37 -2.66
CA TYR A 56 3.77 20.91 -2.66
C TYR A 56 5.18 20.34 -2.78
N PHE A 57 6.21 21.09 -2.35
CA PHE A 57 7.64 20.74 -2.49
C PHE A 57 8.07 20.41 -3.95
N SER A 58 7.24 20.80 -4.92
CA SER A 58 7.46 20.68 -6.35
C SER A 58 8.26 21.87 -6.90
N LYS A 59 8.75 21.77 -8.13
CA LYS A 59 9.63 22.80 -8.72
C LYS A 59 8.89 23.92 -9.46
N GLY A 60 7.61 23.73 -9.77
CA GLY A 60 6.76 24.67 -10.50
C GLY A 60 5.46 24.97 -9.75
N LYS A 61 5.03 26.23 -9.79
CA LYS A 61 3.86 26.75 -9.05
C LYS A 61 2.55 25.98 -9.27
N TYR A 62 2.38 25.38 -10.45
CA TYR A 62 1.16 24.68 -10.86
C TYR A 62 1.35 23.17 -11.03
N ASP A 63 2.52 22.62 -10.67
CA ASP A 63 2.83 21.18 -10.80
C ASP A 63 1.77 20.29 -10.13
N PHE A 64 1.24 20.74 -8.99
CA PHE A 64 0.23 20.04 -8.21
C PHE A 64 -1.11 19.84 -8.91
N THR A 65 -1.48 20.69 -9.90
CA THR A 65 -2.78 20.56 -10.57
C THR A 65 -2.85 19.31 -11.43
N PHE A 66 -1.70 18.82 -11.91
CA PHE A 66 -1.61 17.57 -12.66
C PHE A 66 -1.75 16.35 -11.74
N LEU A 67 -1.11 16.38 -10.56
CA LEU A 67 -1.29 15.34 -9.54
C LEU A 67 -2.73 15.30 -9.02
N LEU A 68 -3.36 16.47 -8.84
CA LEU A 68 -4.78 16.60 -8.48
C LEU A 68 -5.69 16.03 -9.59
N PHE A 69 -5.42 16.35 -10.86
CA PHE A 69 -6.19 15.78 -11.99
C PHE A 69 -6.10 14.26 -12.04
N ILE A 70 -4.90 13.68 -11.83
CA ILE A 70 -4.75 12.22 -11.77
C ILE A 70 -5.48 11.64 -10.55
N GLY A 71 -5.41 12.26 -9.37
CA GLY A 71 -6.15 11.82 -8.17
C GLY A 71 -7.67 11.82 -8.37
N VAL A 72 -8.20 12.83 -9.08
CA VAL A 72 -9.62 12.89 -9.48
C VAL A 72 -9.94 11.78 -10.50
N ALA A 73 -9.18 11.66 -11.58
CA ALA A 73 -9.39 10.61 -12.59
C ALA A 73 -9.32 9.21 -11.98
N LEU A 74 -8.44 9.00 -11.00
CA LEU A 74 -8.31 7.75 -10.27
C LEU A 74 -9.47 7.42 -9.37
N SER A 75 -10.04 8.42 -8.70
CA SER A 75 -11.22 8.17 -7.85
C SER A 75 -12.47 7.98 -8.70
N ILE A 76 -12.57 8.67 -9.84
CA ILE A 76 -13.60 8.35 -10.85
C ILE A 76 -13.43 6.91 -11.35
N ALA A 77 -12.21 6.45 -11.65
CA ALA A 77 -11.96 5.07 -12.09
C ALA A 77 -12.22 4.03 -10.99
N ALA A 78 -11.82 4.30 -9.74
CA ALA A 78 -12.01 3.40 -8.60
C ALA A 78 -13.49 3.20 -8.26
N PHE A 79 -14.32 4.24 -8.44
CA PHE A 79 -15.77 4.21 -8.19
C PHE A 79 -16.60 4.12 -9.49
N ALA A 80 -15.99 3.93 -10.67
CA ALA A 80 -16.72 3.87 -11.94
C ALA A 80 -17.74 2.73 -11.95
N ASN A 81 -17.36 1.58 -11.41
CA ASN A 81 -18.23 0.40 -11.31
C ASN A 81 -19.38 0.59 -10.30
N ASP A 82 -19.23 1.50 -9.32
CA ASP A 82 -20.25 1.80 -8.30
C ASP A 82 -21.29 2.83 -8.80
N PHE A 83 -21.03 3.48 -9.94
CA PHE A 83 -21.93 4.43 -10.59
C PHE A 83 -22.23 3.98 -12.02
N GLU A 84 -23.37 3.31 -12.23
CA GLU A 84 -23.78 2.66 -13.50
C GLU A 84 -23.58 3.51 -14.78
N PHE A 85 -23.58 4.85 -14.69
CA PHE A 85 -23.38 5.75 -15.83
C PHE A 85 -21.93 5.85 -16.35
N LEU A 86 -20.94 5.30 -15.65
CA LEU A 86 -19.50 5.41 -15.98
C LEU A 86 -18.90 4.18 -16.68
N ASN A 87 -19.67 3.10 -16.87
CA ASN A 87 -19.19 1.87 -17.49
C ASN A 87 -19.03 2.03 -19.02
N PHE A 88 -17.79 1.95 -19.50
CA PHE A 88 -17.43 1.88 -20.92
C PHE A 88 -16.67 0.57 -21.21
N GLU A 89 -17.24 -0.31 -22.03
CA GLU A 89 -16.64 -1.58 -22.43
C GLU A 89 -15.64 -1.42 -23.59
N LEU A 90 -14.55 -2.21 -23.57
CA LEU A 90 -13.54 -2.30 -24.65
C LEU A 90 -12.99 -3.73 -24.76
N SER A 91 -12.63 -4.16 -25.98
CA SER A 91 -12.16 -5.51 -26.37
C SER A 91 -11.35 -5.42 -27.68
N PRO A 92 -10.53 -6.41 -28.12
CA PRO A 92 -10.30 -7.79 -27.63
C PRO A 92 -8.79 -8.21 -27.41
N PRO A 93 -8.45 -9.48 -27.04
CA PRO A 93 -7.09 -9.91 -26.60
C PRO A 93 -6.37 -10.98 -27.48
N LEU A 94 -5.11 -11.34 -27.13
CA LEU A 94 -4.45 -12.67 -27.30
C LEU A 94 -3.12 -12.85 -26.48
N VAL A 95 -2.00 -13.36 -27.06
CA VAL A 95 -1.19 -14.49 -26.48
C VAL A 95 0.30 -14.51 -26.95
N ASP A 96 1.34 -14.98 -26.24
CA ASP A 96 1.56 -15.31 -24.80
C ASP A 96 3.09 -15.44 -24.42
N ALA A 97 3.49 -16.36 -23.52
CA ALA A 97 4.84 -16.71 -23.02
C ALA A 97 5.68 -15.56 -22.41
N LYS A 98 4.99 -14.48 -22.06
CA LYS A 98 5.48 -13.20 -21.52
C LYS A 98 5.14 -13.08 -20.01
N THR A 99 4.52 -14.12 -19.43
CA THR A 99 3.19 -13.96 -18.81
C THR A 99 3.14 -13.76 -17.29
N ASP A 100 4.08 -14.20 -16.46
CA ASP A 100 3.99 -13.95 -15.01
C ASP A 100 4.02 -12.44 -14.65
N PHE A 101 4.78 -11.61 -15.39
CA PHE A 101 4.71 -10.15 -15.27
C PHE A 101 3.67 -9.54 -16.22
N VAL A 102 3.57 -10.01 -17.46
CA VAL A 102 2.73 -9.34 -18.45
C VAL A 102 1.24 -9.63 -18.25
N GLN A 103 0.85 -10.79 -17.73
CA GLN A 103 -0.54 -11.05 -17.36
C GLN A 103 -0.93 -10.33 -16.07
N TRP A 104 -0.02 -10.24 -15.09
CA TRP A 104 -0.14 -9.32 -13.95
C TRP A 104 -0.41 -7.88 -14.41
N TYR A 105 0.35 -7.44 -15.39
CA TYR A 105 0.24 -6.12 -16.01
C TYR A 105 -1.11 -5.98 -16.72
N TYR A 106 -1.49 -6.88 -17.65
CA TYR A 106 -2.78 -6.84 -18.35
C TYR A 106 -4.01 -7.01 -17.45
N SER A 107 -3.87 -7.65 -16.28
CA SER A 107 -4.94 -7.74 -15.28
C SER A 107 -5.17 -6.44 -14.49
N MET A 108 -4.32 -5.43 -14.68
CA MET A 108 -4.51 -4.10 -14.09
C MET A 108 -5.82 -3.49 -14.58
N SER A 109 -6.66 -3.08 -13.64
CA SER A 109 -7.77 -2.19 -13.95
C SER A 109 -7.24 -0.87 -14.52
N PHE A 110 -8.10 -0.14 -15.23
CA PHE A 110 -7.78 1.22 -15.66
C PHE A 110 -7.36 2.12 -14.47
N GLY A 111 -7.85 1.83 -13.26
CA GLY A 111 -7.38 2.45 -12.02
C GLY A 111 -5.89 2.17 -11.74
N ASP A 112 -5.48 0.90 -11.70
CA ASP A 112 -4.10 0.51 -11.33
C ASP A 112 -3.04 1.12 -12.26
N ILE A 113 -3.34 1.21 -13.55
CA ILE A 113 -2.50 1.88 -14.57
C ILE A 113 -2.27 3.35 -14.20
N PHE A 114 -3.36 4.04 -13.84
CA PHE A 114 -3.28 5.44 -13.45
C PHE A 114 -2.61 5.62 -12.08
N ILE A 115 -2.70 4.65 -11.15
CA ILE A 115 -2.00 4.68 -9.85
C ILE A 115 -0.49 4.64 -10.10
N MET A 116 0.00 3.71 -10.94
CA MET A 116 1.39 3.69 -11.37
C MET A 116 1.80 5.02 -12.02
N LEU A 117 1.01 5.51 -12.98
CA LEU A 117 1.30 6.78 -13.67
C LEU A 117 1.35 7.96 -12.70
N ALA A 118 0.49 7.99 -11.67
CA ALA A 118 0.46 9.02 -10.63
C ALA A 118 1.76 9.01 -9.80
N LEU A 119 2.16 7.84 -9.30
CA LEU A 119 3.34 7.66 -8.48
C LEU A 119 4.62 8.03 -9.26
N PHE A 120 4.77 7.55 -10.49
CA PHE A 120 5.90 7.93 -11.34
C PHE A 120 5.87 9.43 -11.70
N SER A 121 4.70 9.99 -12.03
CA SER A 121 4.57 11.44 -12.29
C SER A 121 5.02 12.26 -11.08
N ALA A 122 4.62 11.91 -9.86
CA ALA A 122 5.03 12.60 -8.64
C ALA A 122 6.56 12.62 -8.45
N VAL A 123 7.26 11.52 -8.78
CA VAL A 123 8.74 11.51 -8.82
C VAL A 123 9.26 12.51 -9.87
N LEU A 124 8.72 12.49 -11.10
CA LEU A 124 9.17 13.38 -12.19
C LEU A 124 8.99 14.87 -11.84
N PHE A 125 7.94 15.24 -11.10
CA PHE A 125 7.72 16.61 -10.61
C PHE A 125 8.76 17.08 -9.57
N VAL A 126 9.35 16.17 -8.79
CA VAL A 126 10.50 16.47 -7.91
C VAL A 126 11.78 16.61 -8.74
N LEU A 127 12.00 15.75 -9.72
CA LEU A 127 13.26 15.66 -10.46
C LEU A 127 13.45 16.82 -11.46
N PHE A 128 12.43 17.17 -12.22
CA PHE A 128 12.55 18.14 -13.32
C PHE A 128 12.03 19.53 -12.94
N LYS A 129 12.67 20.59 -13.47
CA LYS A 129 12.21 21.98 -13.27
C LYS A 129 11.30 22.44 -14.40
N ASP A 130 11.74 22.18 -15.64
CA ASP A 130 11.09 22.60 -16.87
C ASP A 130 9.80 21.81 -17.12
N ILE A 131 8.71 22.51 -17.42
CA ILE A 131 7.38 21.91 -17.63
C ILE A 131 7.28 21.12 -18.93
N LYS A 132 8.00 21.51 -19.99
CA LYS A 132 8.05 20.75 -21.24
C LYS A 132 8.78 19.43 -21.01
N ILE A 133 9.88 19.44 -20.24
CA ILE A 133 10.59 18.21 -19.84
C ILE A 133 9.70 17.32 -18.97
N LYS A 134 8.96 17.86 -17.99
CA LYS A 134 8.01 17.08 -17.18
C LYS A 134 6.94 16.43 -18.04
N LEU A 135 6.22 17.22 -18.83
CA LEU A 135 5.14 16.72 -19.69
C LEU A 135 5.66 15.74 -20.74
N ALA A 136 6.84 15.98 -21.33
CA ALA A 136 7.47 15.02 -22.22
C ALA A 136 7.90 13.74 -21.49
N SER A 137 8.42 13.83 -20.27
CA SER A 137 8.79 12.63 -19.48
C SER A 137 7.57 11.84 -19.02
N ILE A 138 6.47 12.51 -18.67
CA ILE A 138 5.20 11.87 -18.29
C ILE A 138 4.52 11.29 -19.53
N LEU A 139 4.55 11.97 -20.67
CA LEU A 139 4.07 11.43 -21.95
C LEU A 139 4.92 10.24 -22.40
N VAL A 140 6.25 10.31 -22.25
CA VAL A 140 7.15 9.19 -22.54
C VAL A 140 6.93 8.04 -21.55
N MET A 141 6.67 8.30 -20.26
CA MET A 141 6.27 7.25 -19.32
C MET A 141 4.91 6.66 -19.66
N PHE A 142 3.92 7.48 -20.01
CA PHE A 142 2.61 7.01 -20.48
C PHE A 142 2.73 6.20 -21.77
N ILE A 143 3.56 6.62 -22.72
CA ILE A 143 3.89 5.88 -23.95
C ILE A 143 4.61 4.58 -23.60
N ILE A 144 5.64 4.59 -22.75
CA ILE A 144 6.34 3.37 -22.30
C ILE A 144 5.36 2.38 -21.66
N VAL A 145 4.49 2.87 -20.79
CA VAL A 145 3.47 2.10 -20.10
C VAL A 145 2.43 1.57 -21.12
N TYR A 146 1.80 2.45 -21.89
CA TYR A 146 0.82 2.14 -22.93
C TYR A 146 1.35 1.20 -24.01
N PHE A 147 2.60 1.35 -24.49
CA PHE A 147 3.18 0.45 -25.49
C PHE A 147 3.68 -0.85 -24.87
N SER A 148 4.17 -0.84 -23.62
CA SER A 148 4.35 -2.08 -22.85
C SER A 148 3.02 -2.83 -22.64
N PHE A 149 1.88 -2.11 -22.66
CA PHE A 149 0.51 -2.65 -22.64
C PHE A 149 -0.06 -2.98 -24.03
N ASN A 150 0.56 -2.61 -25.15
CA ASN A 150 -0.09 -2.77 -26.47
C ASN A 150 0.82 -3.39 -27.55
N LEU A 151 2.01 -3.85 -27.18
CA LEU A 151 2.91 -4.59 -28.05
C LEU A 151 3.28 -5.93 -27.44
N ASP A 152 3.23 -6.97 -28.25
CA ASP A 152 3.89 -8.23 -27.96
C ASP A 152 5.39 -8.08 -28.15
N MET A 153 6.02 -7.68 -27.04
CA MET A 153 7.45 -7.45 -26.92
C MET A 153 8.22 -8.76 -27.03
N ASP A 154 8.46 -9.16 -28.27
CA ASP A 154 9.59 -9.99 -28.66
C ASP A 154 10.93 -9.30 -28.30
N LEU A 155 12.04 -9.97 -28.63
CA LEU A 155 13.38 -9.42 -28.40
C LEU A 155 13.58 -8.04 -29.06
N LEU A 156 12.94 -7.79 -30.21
CA LEU A 156 12.96 -6.51 -30.91
C LEU A 156 12.20 -5.42 -30.11
N GLY A 157 11.01 -5.73 -29.61
CA GLY A 157 10.23 -4.85 -28.72
C GLY A 157 11.01 -4.49 -27.45
N ILE A 158 11.70 -5.46 -26.83
CA ILE A 158 12.59 -5.22 -25.69
C ILE A 158 13.74 -4.26 -26.06
N PHE A 159 14.39 -4.44 -27.22
CA PHE A 159 15.41 -3.51 -27.69
C PHE A 159 14.85 -2.11 -28.01
N ILE A 160 13.61 -2.01 -28.52
CA ILE A 160 12.92 -0.73 -28.73
C ILE A 160 12.62 -0.06 -27.38
N LEU A 161 12.19 -0.80 -26.35
CA LEU A 161 11.95 -0.28 -25.00
C LEU A 161 13.25 0.22 -24.36
N ILE A 162 14.31 -0.57 -24.41
CA ILE A 162 15.66 -0.16 -23.96
C ILE A 162 16.11 1.07 -24.75
N GLY A 163 15.87 1.13 -26.06
CA GLY A 163 16.19 2.25 -26.94
C GLY A 163 15.45 3.53 -26.55
N LEU A 164 14.13 3.47 -26.37
CA LEU A 164 13.28 4.59 -25.97
C LEU A 164 13.61 5.08 -24.56
N PHE A 165 13.79 4.17 -23.60
CA PHE A 165 14.19 4.50 -22.24
C PHE A 165 15.61 5.09 -22.20
N SER A 166 16.55 4.55 -22.97
CA SER A 166 17.92 5.08 -23.08
C SER A 166 17.92 6.46 -23.75
N ALA A 167 17.12 6.67 -24.80
CA ALA A 167 16.96 7.98 -25.44
C ALA A 167 16.38 9.01 -24.47
N ALA A 168 15.32 8.65 -23.73
CA ALA A 168 14.74 9.49 -22.69
C ALA A 168 15.75 9.83 -21.58
N LEU A 169 16.50 8.83 -21.07
CA LEU A 169 17.58 9.06 -20.13
C LEU A 169 18.64 10.01 -20.71
N PHE A 170 19.05 9.84 -21.96
CA PHE A 170 20.05 10.69 -22.62
C PHE A 170 19.61 12.16 -22.70
N VAL A 171 18.35 12.42 -23.03
CA VAL A 171 17.76 13.77 -23.10
C VAL A 171 17.58 14.39 -21.71
N PHE A 172 17.07 13.63 -20.74
CA PHE A 172 16.59 14.19 -19.47
C PHE A 172 17.59 14.10 -18.30
N VAL A 173 18.44 13.07 -18.23
CA VAL A 173 19.41 12.89 -17.14
C VAL A 173 20.76 13.50 -17.52
N LYS A 174 21.19 14.52 -16.79
CA LYS A 174 22.48 15.21 -17.05
C LYS A 174 23.71 14.46 -16.54
N ASN A 175 23.59 13.64 -15.50
CA ASN A 175 24.72 12.94 -14.89
C ASN A 175 25.00 11.61 -15.63
N LEU A 176 26.19 11.49 -16.23
CA LEU A 176 26.61 10.32 -17.02
C LEU A 176 26.61 9.01 -16.21
N TYR A 177 27.09 9.03 -14.96
CA TYR A 177 27.16 7.82 -14.13
C TYR A 177 25.76 7.32 -13.75
N ILE A 178 24.80 8.23 -13.55
CA ILE A 178 23.40 7.87 -13.30
C ILE A 178 22.76 7.29 -14.57
N LYS A 179 23.06 7.86 -15.76
CA LYS A 179 22.61 7.28 -17.05
C LYS A 179 23.09 5.85 -17.22
N ILE A 180 24.39 5.62 -17.06
CA ILE A 180 25.00 4.29 -17.20
C ILE A 180 24.41 3.31 -16.17
N ALA A 181 24.28 3.71 -14.90
CA ALA A 181 23.69 2.87 -13.86
C ALA A 181 22.22 2.50 -14.15
N CYS A 182 21.39 3.44 -14.61
CA CYS A 182 19.99 3.16 -14.95
C CYS A 182 19.85 2.26 -16.18
N ILE A 183 20.68 2.45 -17.21
CA ILE A 183 20.70 1.57 -18.40
C ILE A 183 21.20 0.17 -18.02
N ALA A 184 22.25 0.07 -17.20
CA ALA A 184 22.79 -1.20 -16.74
C ALA A 184 21.82 -1.96 -15.81
N LEU A 185 21.09 -1.28 -14.93
CA LEU A 185 20.05 -1.89 -14.10
C LEU A 185 18.85 -2.36 -14.92
N LEU A 186 18.41 -1.59 -15.91
CA LEU A 186 17.36 -2.03 -16.84
C LEU A 186 17.82 -3.26 -17.63
N TYR A 187 19.04 -3.22 -18.18
CA TYR A 187 19.60 -4.34 -18.94
C TYR A 187 19.78 -5.59 -18.07
N LEU A 188 20.29 -5.46 -16.84
CA LEU A 188 20.41 -6.57 -15.90
C LEU A 188 19.05 -7.15 -15.50
N GLY A 189 18.05 -6.30 -15.22
CA GLY A 189 16.69 -6.76 -14.90
C GLY A 189 16.07 -7.54 -16.06
N ILE A 190 16.24 -7.06 -17.29
CA ILE A 190 15.78 -7.73 -18.52
C ILE A 190 16.55 -9.03 -18.74
N TYR A 191 17.88 -9.02 -18.64
CA TYR A 191 18.74 -10.20 -18.83
C TYR A 191 18.42 -11.32 -17.83
N TYR A 192 18.23 -10.99 -16.55
CA TYR A 192 17.84 -11.96 -15.52
C TYR A 192 16.41 -12.51 -15.69
N THR A 193 15.58 -11.83 -16.50
CA THR A 193 14.20 -12.25 -16.81
C THR A 193 14.12 -13.06 -18.11
N TYR A 194 15.16 -13.02 -18.97
CA TYR A 194 15.13 -13.58 -20.33
C TYR A 194 15.93 -14.89 -20.53
N SER A 195 16.61 -15.41 -19.50
CA SER A 195 17.42 -16.64 -19.60
C SER A 195 16.92 -17.73 -18.65
N PRO A 196 16.16 -18.74 -19.14
CA PRO A 196 15.76 -19.90 -18.36
C PRO A 196 16.87 -20.97 -18.25
N ASP A 197 17.75 -21.04 -19.24
CA ASP A 197 18.55 -22.24 -19.52
C ASP A 197 19.95 -22.22 -18.88
N TRP A 198 20.03 -22.46 -17.57
CA TRP A 198 21.29 -22.92 -16.94
C TRP A 198 21.38 -24.47 -16.96
N PHE A 199 20.25 -25.18 -16.92
CA PHE A 199 20.21 -26.65 -16.97
C PHE A 199 19.66 -27.10 -18.33
N GLY A 200 20.55 -27.29 -19.30
CA GLY A 200 20.18 -27.63 -20.67
C GLY A 200 19.34 -28.91 -20.76
N LEU A 201 18.12 -28.75 -21.27
CA LEU A 201 17.24 -29.81 -21.74
C LEU A 201 16.71 -29.37 -23.10
N ASP A 202 16.95 -30.18 -24.13
CA ASP A 202 16.63 -29.85 -25.51
C ASP A 202 15.11 -29.76 -25.74
N THR A 203 14.65 -28.67 -26.35
CA THR A 203 13.24 -28.51 -26.78
C THR A 203 13.07 -28.86 -28.25
N GLU A 204 13.28 -30.14 -28.58
CA GLU A 204 12.63 -30.77 -29.73
C GLU A 204 11.59 -31.78 -29.20
N PHE A 205 10.46 -31.93 -29.90
CA PHE A 205 9.29 -32.76 -29.53
C PHE A 205 8.34 -32.24 -28.44
N LEU A 206 7.56 -31.20 -28.75
CA LEU A 206 6.17 -31.05 -28.29
C LEU A 206 5.30 -30.58 -29.48
N SER A 207 4.05 -31.04 -29.54
CA SER A 207 3.11 -30.67 -30.62
C SER A 207 2.33 -29.39 -30.30
N GLU A 208 1.81 -28.71 -31.34
CA GLU A 208 1.12 -27.41 -31.21
C GLU A 208 -0.07 -27.45 -30.23
N ASP A 209 -0.79 -28.58 -30.18
CA ASP A 209 -1.93 -28.79 -29.27
C ASP A 209 -1.49 -28.95 -27.80
N GLU A 210 -0.37 -29.65 -27.54
CA GLU A 210 0.21 -29.78 -26.18
C GLU A 210 0.77 -28.44 -25.68
N VAL A 211 1.26 -27.60 -26.59
CA VAL A 211 1.67 -26.22 -26.27
C VAL A 211 0.45 -25.38 -25.91
N LEU A 212 -0.66 -25.48 -26.64
CA LEU A 212 -1.90 -24.74 -26.35
C LEU A 212 -2.51 -25.11 -25.00
N ASP A 213 -2.58 -26.40 -24.65
CA ASP A 213 -3.07 -26.85 -23.34
C ASP A 213 -2.12 -26.43 -22.20
N ALA A 214 -0.80 -26.53 -22.38
CA ALA A 214 0.17 -26.05 -21.40
C ALA A 214 0.13 -24.52 -21.22
N THR A 215 -0.24 -23.77 -22.26
CA THR A 215 -0.44 -22.31 -22.20
C THR A 215 -1.76 -21.95 -21.51
N SER A 216 -2.81 -22.78 -21.65
CA SER A 216 -4.08 -22.65 -20.93
C SER A 216 -3.91 -22.85 -19.42
N GLU A 217 -3.21 -23.92 -18.98
CA GLU A 217 -2.95 -24.19 -17.55
C GLU A 217 -2.16 -23.05 -16.86
N LYS A 218 -1.22 -22.42 -17.57
CA LYS A 218 -0.25 -21.48 -16.97
C LYS A 218 -0.85 -20.13 -16.55
N ASN A 219 -1.97 -19.75 -17.17
CA ASN A 219 -2.46 -18.39 -17.21
C ASN A 219 -3.64 -18.10 -16.26
N GLN A 220 -4.30 -19.10 -15.65
CA GLN A 220 -5.54 -18.77 -14.96
C GLN A 220 -5.35 -18.05 -13.62
N PHE A 221 -4.19 -18.20 -12.93
CA PHE A 221 -4.11 -17.78 -11.53
C PHE A 221 -2.72 -17.41 -10.97
N LYS A 222 -2.59 -16.18 -10.45
CA LYS A 222 -1.74 -15.81 -9.28
C LYS A 222 -2.09 -14.41 -8.77
N ASN A 223 -2.45 -14.31 -7.49
CA ASN A 223 -2.58 -13.03 -6.79
C ASN A 223 -1.22 -12.31 -6.71
N SER A 224 -1.13 -11.09 -7.22
CA SER A 224 0.08 -10.29 -7.08
C SER A 224 0.10 -9.48 -5.79
N SER A 225 0.92 -9.97 -4.86
CA SER A 225 1.32 -9.28 -3.64
C SER A 225 1.84 -7.86 -3.87
N VAL A 226 2.36 -7.57 -5.07
CA VAL A 226 2.91 -6.27 -5.44
C VAL A 226 1.81 -5.26 -5.79
N ILE A 227 0.74 -5.65 -6.49
CA ILE A 227 -0.43 -4.75 -6.65
C ILE A 227 -1.04 -4.48 -5.29
N PHE A 228 -1.31 -5.53 -4.49
CA PHE A 228 -1.86 -5.37 -3.15
C PHE A 228 -1.00 -4.40 -2.29
N ALA A 229 0.33 -4.52 -2.34
CA ALA A 229 1.22 -3.60 -1.64
C ALA A 229 1.21 -2.17 -2.21
N LEU A 230 1.12 -1.99 -3.53
CA LEU A 230 1.17 -0.67 -4.17
C LEU A 230 -0.16 0.08 -4.18
N THR A 231 -1.30 -0.61 -4.16
CA THR A 231 -2.64 0.00 -4.20
C THR A 231 -3.25 0.09 -2.81
N SER A 232 -3.15 -0.98 -2.00
CA SER A 232 -3.64 -0.95 -0.62
C SER A 232 -2.60 -0.41 0.35
N LEU A 233 -1.35 -0.89 0.36
CA LEU A 233 -0.38 -0.57 1.43
C LEU A 233 0.35 0.78 1.24
N VAL A 234 0.56 1.26 0.01
CA VAL A 234 1.23 2.56 -0.22
C VAL A 234 0.43 3.74 0.34
N PRO A 235 -0.86 3.92 0.02
CA PRO A 235 -1.67 5.00 0.59
C PRO A 235 -2.04 4.76 2.07
N THR A 236 -1.98 3.52 2.55
CA THR A 236 -2.28 3.16 3.94
C THR A 236 -1.00 3.08 4.80
N LEU A 237 -0.58 1.88 5.19
CA LEU A 237 0.46 1.67 6.21
C LEU A 237 1.85 2.20 5.83
N ILE A 238 2.25 2.17 4.56
CA ILE A 238 3.57 2.70 4.16
C ILE A 238 3.58 4.22 4.35
N HIS A 239 2.55 4.93 3.93
CA HIS A 239 2.45 6.36 4.16
C HIS A 239 2.28 6.68 5.66
N VAL A 240 1.25 6.13 6.28
CA VAL A 240 0.87 6.42 7.67
C VAL A 240 1.98 6.04 8.66
N TYR A 241 2.66 4.91 8.49
CA TYR A 241 3.70 4.44 9.42
C TYR A 241 5.13 4.72 8.93
N VAL A 242 5.49 4.28 7.71
CA VAL A 242 6.89 4.35 7.24
C VAL A 242 7.29 5.78 6.92
N PHE A 243 6.49 6.55 6.18
CA PHE A 243 6.81 7.96 5.93
C PHE A 243 6.75 8.81 7.22
N THR A 244 5.81 8.55 8.13
CA THR A 244 5.85 9.16 9.49
C THR A 244 7.20 8.94 10.19
N GLY A 245 7.69 7.69 10.22
CA GLY A 245 9.00 7.36 10.79
C GLY A 245 10.15 8.07 10.09
N LEU A 246 10.13 8.14 8.76
CA LEU A 246 11.14 8.85 7.96
C LEU A 246 11.10 10.37 8.20
N PHE A 247 9.94 11.01 8.33
CA PHE A 247 9.85 12.42 8.70
C PHE A 247 10.36 12.71 10.11
N MET A 248 10.04 11.84 11.07
CA MET A 248 10.57 11.95 12.42
C MET A 248 12.10 11.81 12.43
N LEU A 249 12.64 10.86 11.65
CA LEU A 249 14.08 10.68 11.45
C LEU A 249 14.72 11.90 10.79
N PHE A 250 14.15 12.41 9.70
CA PHE A 250 14.66 13.60 9.04
C PHE A 250 14.67 14.81 9.98
N GLY A 251 13.59 15.02 10.74
CA GLY A 251 13.49 16.08 11.73
C GLY A 251 14.52 15.95 12.86
N ALA A 252 14.69 14.75 13.42
CA ALA A 252 15.64 14.47 14.49
C ALA A 252 17.10 14.64 14.03
N LEU A 253 17.45 14.12 12.85
CA LEU A 253 18.78 14.28 12.25
C LEU A 253 19.06 15.76 11.97
N LYS A 254 18.18 16.45 11.23
CA LYS A 254 18.35 17.86 10.83
C LYS A 254 18.47 18.81 12.03
N SER A 255 17.72 18.56 13.11
CA SER A 255 17.80 19.35 14.35
C SER A 255 18.96 18.96 15.27
N ARG A 256 19.64 17.83 15.00
CA ARG A 256 20.61 17.17 15.88
C ARG A 256 19.99 16.85 17.27
N SER A 257 18.72 16.46 17.27
CA SER A 257 17.95 16.23 18.50
C SER A 257 18.07 14.79 19.00
N LYS A 258 18.77 14.61 20.15
CA LYS A 258 18.83 13.32 20.85
C LYS A 258 17.46 12.86 21.33
N THR A 259 16.58 13.78 21.78
CA THR A 259 15.21 13.44 22.19
C THR A 259 14.33 13.08 21.00
N GLY A 260 14.56 13.67 19.82
CA GLY A 260 13.90 13.25 18.58
C GLY A 260 14.33 11.85 18.13
N LEU A 261 15.61 11.50 18.26
CA LEU A 261 16.06 10.12 18.03
C LEU A 261 15.43 9.13 19.01
N LEU A 262 15.31 9.51 20.29
CA LEU A 262 14.61 8.71 21.29
C LEU A 262 13.12 8.50 20.94
N SER A 263 12.43 9.53 20.43
CA SER A 263 11.05 9.38 19.93
C SER A 263 10.95 8.34 18.82
N ILE A 264 11.93 8.22 17.93
CA ILE A 264 11.93 7.20 16.87
C ILE A 264 12.12 5.79 17.44
N VAL A 265 12.97 5.64 18.47
CA VAL A 265 13.12 4.36 19.18
C VAL A 265 11.80 3.94 19.81
N PHE A 266 11.05 4.86 20.42
CA PHE A 266 9.70 4.58 20.92
C PHE A 266 8.71 4.27 19.79
N PHE A 267 8.73 5.03 18.70
CA PHE A 267 7.86 4.82 17.54
C PHE A 267 8.00 3.41 16.93
N ILE A 268 9.22 2.88 16.87
CA ILE A 268 9.49 1.52 16.36
C ILE A 268 9.22 0.44 17.41
N SER A 269 9.58 0.67 18.68
CA SER A 269 9.48 -0.37 19.72
C SER A 269 8.08 -0.54 20.31
N ILE A 270 7.27 0.52 20.40
CA ILE A 270 5.92 0.45 20.97
C ILE A 270 5.02 -0.52 20.19
N PRO A 271 4.94 -0.50 18.84
CA PRO A 271 4.12 -1.45 18.09
C PRO A 271 4.62 -2.88 18.20
N VAL A 272 5.95 -3.09 18.25
CA VAL A 272 6.55 -4.42 18.46
C VAL A 272 6.12 -5.00 19.81
N LEU A 273 6.19 -4.20 20.89
CA LEU A 273 5.73 -4.62 22.21
C LEU A 273 4.22 -4.88 22.25
N LEU A 274 3.44 -4.01 21.59
CA LEU A 274 1.97 -4.05 21.57
C LEU A 274 1.41 -5.22 20.74
N VAL A 275 2.16 -5.68 19.74
CA VAL A 275 1.86 -6.89 18.95
C VAL A 275 2.39 -8.16 19.61
N PHE A 276 3.68 -8.22 19.94
CA PHE A 276 4.36 -9.48 20.30
C PHE A 276 4.56 -9.72 21.81
N SER A 277 4.37 -8.70 22.66
CA SER A 277 4.63 -8.82 24.11
C SER A 277 3.39 -8.64 24.99
N LEU A 278 2.34 -7.99 24.50
CA LEU A 278 1.10 -7.79 25.24
C LEU A 278 0.08 -8.90 24.92
N PRO A 279 -0.54 -9.55 25.93
CA PRO A 279 -1.44 -10.66 25.71
C PRO A 279 -2.67 -10.24 24.91
N VAL A 280 -3.17 -11.16 24.08
CA VAL A 280 -4.46 -11.04 23.40
C VAL A 280 -5.49 -11.87 24.16
N LYS A 281 -6.44 -11.19 24.80
CA LYS A 281 -7.61 -11.84 25.42
C LYS A 281 -8.74 -11.84 24.40
N LYS A 282 -9.24 -13.03 24.02
CA LYS A 282 -10.37 -13.18 23.08
C LYS A 282 -11.65 -12.44 23.55
N GLU A 283 -11.82 -12.31 24.86
CA GLU A 283 -12.94 -11.63 25.52
C GLU A 283 -12.62 -10.17 25.96
N GLY A 284 -11.39 -9.70 25.72
CA GLY A 284 -10.86 -8.50 26.39
C GLY A 284 -10.80 -7.22 25.55
N ASN A 285 -11.14 -7.29 24.26
CA ASN A 285 -11.23 -6.10 23.41
C ASN A 285 -12.66 -5.57 23.43
N TYR A 286 -12.80 -4.26 23.55
CA TYR A 286 -14.06 -3.62 23.21
C TYR A 286 -14.26 -3.73 21.70
N LEU A 287 -15.45 -4.17 21.29
CA LEU A 287 -15.92 -4.19 19.92
C LEU A 287 -17.44 -4.00 19.94
N SER A 288 -17.91 -2.90 19.36
CA SER A 288 -19.32 -2.52 19.31
C SER A 288 -20.01 -3.04 18.05
N ASN A 289 -21.34 -3.24 18.09
CA ASN A 289 -22.13 -3.64 16.92
C ASN A 289 -21.95 -2.63 15.76
N TYR A 290 -22.04 -1.33 16.07
CA TYR A 290 -21.72 -0.25 15.12
C TYR A 290 -20.28 -0.38 14.60
N GLY A 291 -19.30 -0.67 15.48
CA GLY A 291 -17.93 -0.92 15.08
C GLY A 291 -17.80 -2.07 14.07
N THR A 292 -18.45 -3.21 14.29
CA THR A 292 -18.44 -4.33 13.33
C THR A 292 -19.14 -4.00 12.01
N GLU A 293 -20.27 -3.30 12.05
CA GLU A 293 -21.05 -2.93 10.86
C GLU A 293 -20.30 -1.90 10.02
N ALA A 294 -19.75 -0.85 10.65
CA ALA A 294 -18.90 0.15 10.00
C ALA A 294 -17.60 -0.45 9.45
N TYR A 295 -16.98 -1.41 10.16
CA TYR A 295 -15.76 -2.07 9.67
C TYR A 295 -16.03 -2.98 8.46
N TYR A 296 -17.23 -3.54 8.34
CA TYR A 296 -17.66 -4.36 7.20
C TYR A 296 -18.18 -3.51 6.03
N ALA A 297 -18.96 -2.46 6.31
CA ALA A 297 -19.58 -1.53 5.35
C ALA A 297 -20.19 -2.23 4.12
N GLU A 298 -21.10 -3.16 4.36
CA GLU A 298 -21.77 -3.99 3.34
C GLU A 298 -20.84 -4.84 2.43
N GLY A 299 -19.53 -4.86 2.70
CA GLY A 299 -18.50 -5.53 1.88
C GLY A 299 -17.50 -4.56 1.24
N THR A 300 -17.72 -3.25 1.33
CA THR A 300 -16.78 -2.21 0.86
C THR A 300 -15.78 -1.77 1.94
N GLY A 301 -15.98 -2.20 3.19
CA GLY A 301 -15.21 -1.79 4.35
C GLY A 301 -13.87 -2.50 4.55
N PHE A 302 -13.16 -2.05 5.58
CA PHE A 302 -11.82 -2.53 5.96
C PHE A 302 -11.73 -4.01 6.35
N PHE A 303 -12.86 -4.67 6.59
CA PHE A 303 -12.94 -6.11 6.78
C PHE A 303 -12.19 -6.86 5.65
N ASN A 304 -12.47 -6.53 4.40
CA ASN A 304 -11.85 -7.17 3.24
C ASN A 304 -10.36 -6.80 3.07
N THR A 305 -9.95 -5.62 3.54
CA THR A 305 -8.53 -5.27 3.67
C THR A 305 -7.83 -6.20 4.65
N ASN A 306 -8.39 -6.43 5.85
CA ASN A 306 -7.81 -7.34 6.84
C ASN A 306 -7.76 -8.79 6.35
N VAL A 307 -8.83 -9.30 5.73
CA VAL A 307 -8.84 -10.62 5.09
C VAL A 307 -7.72 -10.73 4.06
N SER A 308 -7.53 -9.70 3.22
CA SER A 308 -6.46 -9.67 2.21
C SER A 308 -5.05 -9.67 2.83
N ILE A 309 -4.81 -8.88 3.89
CA ILE A 309 -3.54 -8.90 4.64
C ILE A 309 -3.30 -10.30 5.23
N LEU A 310 -4.30 -10.86 5.91
CA LEU A 310 -4.18 -12.14 6.60
C LEU A 310 -3.90 -13.30 5.64
N ARG A 311 -4.58 -13.35 4.49
CA ARG A 311 -4.27 -14.29 3.40
C ARG A 311 -2.87 -14.07 2.83
N GLN A 312 -2.52 -12.82 2.50
CA GLN A 312 -1.27 -12.51 1.78
C GLN A 312 -0.01 -12.83 2.57
N PHE A 313 -0.08 -12.77 3.90
CA PHE A 313 1.03 -13.10 4.80
C PHE A 313 0.87 -14.48 5.48
N GLU A 314 -0.09 -15.30 5.03
CA GLU A 314 -0.36 -16.67 5.55
C GLU A 314 -0.55 -16.68 7.08
N LEU A 315 -1.24 -15.66 7.60
CA LEU A 315 -1.39 -15.35 9.03
C LEU A 315 -2.58 -16.05 9.71
N THR A 316 -3.17 -17.04 9.05
CA THR A 316 -4.34 -17.79 9.53
C THR A 316 -4.14 -19.28 9.36
N PRO A 317 -4.80 -20.13 10.18
CA PRO A 317 -4.71 -21.57 10.03
C PRO A 317 -5.07 -22.02 8.61
N ASN A 318 -4.18 -22.80 8.01
CA ASN A 318 -4.45 -23.53 6.78
C ASN A 318 -5.44 -24.67 7.08
N MET A 319 -6.22 -25.07 6.08
CA MET A 319 -7.06 -26.26 6.17
C MET A 319 -6.17 -27.49 6.33
N THR A 320 -6.44 -28.34 7.32
CA THR A 320 -5.77 -29.64 7.47
C THR A 320 -6.47 -30.75 6.67
N HIS A 321 -5.82 -31.91 6.55
CA HIS A 321 -6.46 -33.10 5.98
C HIS A 321 -7.70 -33.53 6.79
N GLN A 322 -7.69 -33.37 8.11
CA GLN A 322 -8.85 -33.59 8.98
C GLN A 322 -9.98 -32.59 8.66
N ASP A 323 -9.66 -31.30 8.55
CA ASP A 323 -10.64 -30.27 8.20
C ASP A 323 -11.30 -30.53 6.83
N TYR A 324 -10.53 -31.05 5.85
CA TYR A 324 -11.07 -31.47 4.56
C TYR A 324 -12.11 -32.59 4.72
N ILE A 325 -11.77 -33.65 5.46
CA ILE A 325 -12.68 -34.78 5.74
C ILE A 325 -13.96 -34.27 6.42
N ASP A 326 -13.84 -33.35 7.37
CA ASP A 326 -14.99 -32.88 8.14
C ASP A 326 -15.95 -32.01 7.31
N ASN A 327 -15.42 -31.17 6.42
CA ASN A 327 -16.19 -30.16 5.67
C ASN A 327 -16.57 -30.57 4.23
N PHE A 328 -15.84 -31.49 3.60
CA PHE A 328 -16.01 -31.81 2.17
C PHE A 328 -16.51 -33.21 1.89
N ALA A 329 -16.04 -34.23 2.62
CA ALA A 329 -16.41 -35.62 2.36
C ALA A 329 -17.94 -35.83 2.48
N SER A 330 -18.48 -36.54 1.49
CA SER A 330 -19.90 -36.59 1.12
C SER A 330 -20.72 -37.48 2.06
N ASP A 331 -20.13 -38.59 2.49
CA ASP A 331 -20.77 -39.60 3.33
C ASP A 331 -19.80 -40.23 4.35
N SER A 332 -20.32 -41.12 5.21
CA SER A 332 -19.54 -41.77 6.27
C SER A 332 -18.47 -42.73 5.73
N VAL A 333 -18.67 -43.34 4.57
CA VAL A 333 -17.73 -44.29 3.95
C VAL A 333 -16.56 -43.53 3.34
N GLU A 334 -16.82 -42.42 2.65
CA GLU A 334 -15.78 -41.51 2.17
C GLU A 334 -14.96 -40.94 3.34
N LYS A 335 -15.63 -40.52 4.43
CA LYS A 335 -14.94 -40.06 5.64
C LYS A 335 -14.02 -41.11 6.25
N GLU A 336 -14.46 -42.36 6.38
CA GLU A 336 -13.65 -43.45 6.91
C GLU A 336 -12.46 -43.76 5.98
N ASN A 337 -12.68 -43.85 4.67
CA ASN A 337 -11.63 -44.09 3.67
C ASN A 337 -10.55 -43.01 3.69
N LEU A 338 -10.93 -41.73 3.65
CA LEU A 338 -9.97 -40.61 3.70
C LEU A 338 -9.24 -40.56 5.05
N SER A 339 -9.92 -40.86 6.16
CA SER A 339 -9.29 -40.93 7.49
C SER A 339 -8.24 -42.03 7.58
N LEU A 340 -8.46 -43.16 6.91
CA LEU A 340 -7.48 -44.24 6.80
C LEU A 340 -6.32 -43.89 5.86
N MET A 341 -6.61 -43.26 4.71
CA MET A 341 -5.59 -42.83 3.74
C MET A 341 -4.63 -41.78 4.31
N TRP A 342 -5.13 -40.85 5.12
CA TRP A 342 -4.35 -39.75 5.70
C TRP A 342 -4.05 -39.93 7.20
N LYS A 343 -4.15 -41.16 7.72
CA LYS A 343 -4.01 -41.47 9.16
C LYS A 343 -2.77 -40.84 9.82
N ASP A 344 -1.63 -40.83 9.11
CA ASP A 344 -0.35 -40.28 9.61
C ASP A 344 -0.12 -38.80 9.21
N SER A 345 -1.11 -38.16 8.58
CA SER A 345 -1.07 -36.79 8.06
C SER A 345 -2.32 -35.94 8.35
N LEU A 346 -3.29 -36.42 9.14
CA LEU A 346 -4.55 -35.72 9.46
C LEU A 346 -4.34 -34.26 9.90
N ASN A 347 -3.34 -34.01 10.74
CA ASN A 347 -3.01 -32.67 11.27
C ASN A 347 -2.08 -31.84 10.37
N LYS A 348 -1.67 -32.33 9.19
CA LYS A 348 -0.87 -31.57 8.23
C LYS A 348 -1.78 -30.75 7.33
N ASP A 349 -1.29 -29.60 6.90
CA ASP A 349 -1.90 -28.75 5.89
C ASP A 349 -2.29 -29.57 4.64
N PHE A 350 -3.54 -29.42 4.23
CA PHE A 350 -4.05 -29.94 2.97
C PHE A 350 -3.50 -29.09 1.82
N ILE A 351 -2.80 -29.74 0.91
CA ILE A 351 -2.21 -29.11 -0.28
C ILE A 351 -3.10 -29.43 -1.48
N ILE A 352 -3.44 -28.40 -2.25
CA ILE A 352 -4.33 -28.57 -3.40
C ILE A 352 -3.56 -29.22 -4.56
N ALA A 353 -3.94 -30.46 -4.86
CA ALA A 353 -3.32 -31.28 -5.91
C ALA A 353 -3.92 -31.06 -7.33
N ASN A 354 -5.03 -30.34 -7.47
CA ASN A 354 -5.56 -29.97 -8.78
C ASN A 354 -4.67 -28.88 -9.40
N LYS A 355 -4.06 -29.17 -10.56
CA LYS A 355 -3.23 -28.25 -11.35
C LYS A 355 -3.97 -27.01 -11.81
N GLU A 356 -5.26 -27.15 -12.14
CA GLU A 356 -6.12 -26.06 -12.61
C GLU A 356 -6.45 -25.06 -11.50
N HIS A 357 -6.18 -25.37 -10.22
CA HIS A 357 -6.60 -24.53 -9.11
C HIS A 357 -5.61 -23.39 -8.80
N PRO A 358 -6.07 -22.17 -8.43
CA PRO A 358 -5.22 -21.02 -8.09
C PRO A 358 -4.13 -21.21 -7.04
N LEU A 359 -4.24 -22.30 -6.28
CA LEU A 359 -3.40 -22.67 -5.17
C LEU A 359 -2.80 -24.08 -5.38
N TYR A 360 -2.59 -24.50 -6.62
CA TYR A 360 -1.88 -25.75 -6.91
C TYR A 360 -0.54 -25.82 -6.17
N MET A 361 -0.30 -26.96 -5.50
CA MET A 361 0.86 -27.18 -4.62
C MET A 361 1.01 -26.16 -3.48
N LYS A 362 -0.07 -25.45 -3.11
CA LYS A 362 -0.12 -24.54 -1.96
C LYS A 362 -1.20 -24.98 -0.97
N PRO A 363 -1.06 -24.59 0.31
CA PRO A 363 -2.15 -24.68 1.26
C PRO A 363 -3.24 -23.66 0.94
N ILE A 364 -4.43 -23.87 1.50
CA ILE A 364 -5.55 -22.92 1.48
C ILE A 364 -5.92 -22.54 2.92
N ALA A 365 -6.19 -21.25 3.16
CA ALA A 365 -6.67 -20.79 4.46
C ALA A 365 -8.01 -21.47 4.78
N PHE A 366 -8.17 -22.00 6.00
CA PHE A 366 -9.34 -22.82 6.34
C PHE A 366 -10.67 -22.06 6.18
N ALA A 367 -10.68 -20.75 6.42
CA ALA A 367 -11.86 -19.91 6.22
C ALA A 367 -12.23 -19.69 4.74
N ASP A 368 -11.34 -19.93 3.79
CA ASP A 368 -11.68 -19.92 2.35
C ASP A 368 -12.26 -21.24 1.89
N ALA A 369 -11.92 -22.34 2.55
CA ALA A 369 -12.42 -23.67 2.23
C ALA A 369 -13.82 -23.95 2.83
N LYS A 370 -14.15 -23.38 3.99
CA LYS A 370 -15.44 -23.65 4.66
C LYS A 370 -16.66 -23.34 3.78
N ARG A 371 -17.63 -24.25 3.74
CA ARG A 371 -18.95 -24.01 3.15
C ARG A 371 -19.67 -22.88 3.89
N GLY A 372 -20.23 -21.91 3.17
CA GLY A 372 -20.94 -20.76 3.74
C GLY A 372 -20.61 -19.47 3.01
N SER A 373 -20.95 -18.33 3.60
CA SER A 373 -20.49 -17.04 3.07
C SER A 373 -19.04 -16.77 3.51
N GLN A 374 -18.26 -16.16 2.63
CA GLN A 374 -16.88 -15.76 2.93
C GLN A 374 -16.82 -14.81 4.14
N LYS A 375 -17.83 -13.94 4.30
CA LYS A 375 -17.99 -13.05 5.46
C LYS A 375 -18.00 -13.86 6.77
N ASP A 376 -18.89 -14.85 6.88
CA ASP A 376 -19.11 -15.59 8.12
C ASP A 376 -17.88 -16.41 8.52
N ASN A 377 -17.24 -17.04 7.53
CA ASN A 377 -16.02 -17.82 7.75
C ASN A 377 -14.87 -16.96 8.30
N TRP A 378 -14.70 -15.75 7.76
CA TRP A 378 -13.62 -14.83 8.14
C TRP A 378 -13.96 -13.95 9.36
N TRP A 379 -15.24 -13.81 9.72
CA TRP A 379 -15.70 -12.92 10.79
C TRP A 379 -14.94 -13.15 12.10
N SER A 380 -14.89 -14.42 12.54
CA SER A 380 -14.21 -14.79 13.78
C SER A 380 -12.68 -14.62 13.70
N LEU A 381 -12.09 -14.81 12.51
CA LEU A 381 -10.65 -14.63 12.30
C LEU A 381 -10.25 -13.15 12.36
N VAL A 382 -11.01 -12.26 11.73
CA VAL A 382 -10.70 -10.83 11.72
C VAL A 382 -10.91 -10.21 13.10
N PHE A 383 -12.05 -10.44 13.74
CA PHE A 383 -12.43 -9.72 14.96
C PHE A 383 -11.93 -10.36 16.28
N PHE A 384 -11.82 -11.69 16.33
CA PHE A 384 -11.62 -12.43 17.59
C PHE A 384 -10.40 -13.37 17.63
N SER A 385 -9.69 -13.56 16.51
CA SER A 385 -8.43 -14.31 16.53
C SER A 385 -7.29 -13.48 17.11
N GLU A 386 -6.29 -14.18 17.66
CA GLU A 386 -5.08 -13.55 18.17
C GLU A 386 -4.38 -12.68 17.12
N VAL A 387 -4.24 -13.20 15.90
CA VAL A 387 -3.53 -12.53 14.82
C VAL A 387 -4.31 -11.36 14.22
N GLY A 388 -5.63 -11.50 14.05
CA GLY A 388 -6.51 -10.40 13.62
C GLY A 388 -6.49 -9.22 14.61
N ILE A 389 -6.52 -9.53 15.91
CA ILE A 389 -6.39 -8.53 16.98
C ILE A 389 -5.00 -7.88 16.97
N MET A 390 -3.93 -8.67 16.86
CA MET A 390 -2.54 -8.16 16.76
C MET A 390 -2.35 -7.21 15.58
N LEU A 391 -2.85 -7.60 14.41
CA LEU A 391 -2.84 -6.77 13.20
C LEU A 391 -3.57 -5.45 13.44
N MET A 392 -4.78 -5.49 13.99
CA MET A 392 -5.57 -4.29 14.22
C MET A 392 -5.02 -3.39 15.32
N ARG A 393 -4.38 -3.96 16.33
CA ARG A 393 -3.55 -3.26 17.32
C ARG A 393 -2.44 -2.43 16.64
N PHE A 394 -1.71 -3.02 15.70
CA PHE A 394 -0.69 -2.31 14.92
C PHE A 394 -1.30 -1.19 14.04
N ILE A 395 -2.33 -1.51 13.26
CA ILE A 395 -2.99 -0.56 12.34
C ILE A 395 -3.55 0.65 13.12
N ALA A 396 -4.28 0.40 14.20
CA ALA A 396 -4.88 1.43 15.04
C ALA A 396 -3.85 2.37 15.66
N PHE A 397 -2.74 1.82 16.18
CA PHE A 397 -1.62 2.63 16.67
C PHE A 397 -1.07 3.52 15.56
N ALA A 398 -0.77 2.94 14.39
CA ALA A 398 -0.12 3.63 13.29
C ALA A 398 -0.97 4.83 12.83
N TYR A 399 -2.25 4.60 12.55
CA TYR A 399 -3.19 5.63 12.11
C TYR A 399 -3.41 6.72 13.16
N LEU A 400 -3.74 6.35 14.40
CA LEU A 400 -4.00 7.34 15.44
C LEU A 400 -2.75 8.17 15.75
N TYR A 401 -1.59 7.54 15.91
CA TYR A 401 -0.36 8.27 16.18
C TYR A 401 0.04 9.18 15.02
N HIS A 402 -0.04 8.73 13.76
CA HIS A 402 0.29 9.54 12.58
C HIS A 402 -0.44 10.88 12.57
N TYR A 403 -1.78 10.87 12.71
CA TYR A 403 -2.60 12.07 12.76
C TYR A 403 -2.29 12.95 13.98
N LEU A 404 -2.10 12.35 15.17
CA LEU A 404 -1.75 13.12 16.38
C LEU A 404 -0.36 13.78 16.29
N ASN A 405 0.62 13.08 15.71
CA ASN A 405 1.96 13.61 15.41
C ASN A 405 1.96 14.69 14.33
N TRP A 406 0.97 14.68 13.44
CA TRP A 406 0.72 15.82 12.57
C TRP A 406 0.21 17.01 13.39
N PHE A 407 -0.91 16.87 14.11
CA PHE A 407 -1.49 17.98 14.88
C PHE A 407 -0.57 18.57 15.97
N SER A 408 0.35 17.79 16.52
CA SER A 408 1.34 18.27 17.51
C SER A 408 2.34 19.30 16.95
N LYS A 409 2.57 19.32 15.63
CA LYS A 409 3.61 20.15 14.95
C LYS A 409 3.16 21.59 14.66
N THR A 410 2.56 22.23 15.65
CA THR A 410 1.95 23.58 15.54
C THR A 410 2.90 24.66 15.01
N GLU A 411 4.21 24.62 15.34
CA GLU A 411 5.20 25.59 14.86
C GLU A 411 5.61 25.40 13.37
N ILE A 412 5.47 24.19 12.83
CA ILE A 412 5.78 23.83 11.42
C ILE A 412 4.57 24.13 10.53
N ILE A 413 3.39 23.71 10.97
CA ILE A 413 2.17 23.72 10.17
C ILE A 413 1.41 25.05 10.29
N ARG A 414 1.41 25.62 11.49
CA ARG A 414 0.94 26.98 11.77
C ARG A 414 -0.54 27.24 11.42
N TRP A 415 -1.46 26.36 11.82
CA TRP A 415 -2.93 26.50 11.67
C TRP A 415 -3.47 27.93 11.79
N HIS A 416 -3.13 28.62 12.87
CA HIS A 416 -3.43 30.03 13.16
C HIS A 416 -3.02 31.07 12.08
N LYS A 417 -2.27 30.69 11.05
CA LYS A 417 -1.82 31.56 9.93
C LYS A 417 -2.47 31.21 8.59
N VAL A 418 -3.29 30.16 8.52
CA VAL A 418 -4.06 29.83 7.32
C VAL A 418 -5.13 30.92 7.10
N PRO A 419 -5.35 31.42 5.87
CA PRO A 419 -6.38 32.41 5.59
C PRO A 419 -7.77 31.95 6.06
N LYS A 420 -8.51 32.81 6.78
CA LYS A 420 -9.81 32.47 7.41
C LYS A 420 -10.78 31.78 6.45
N ILE A 421 -10.89 32.24 5.21
CA ILE A 421 -11.76 31.67 4.17
C ILE A 421 -11.38 30.21 3.88
N ARG A 422 -10.08 29.92 3.72
CA ARG A 422 -9.59 28.56 3.48
C ARG A 422 -9.80 27.67 4.70
N PHE A 423 -9.59 28.19 5.91
CA PHE A 423 -9.84 27.44 7.15
C PHE A 423 -11.33 27.12 7.35
N ILE A 424 -12.24 28.04 7.02
CA ILE A 424 -13.69 27.77 6.99
C ILE A 424 -14.01 26.67 5.97
N GLY A 425 -13.40 26.69 4.78
CA GLY A 425 -13.53 25.62 3.78
C GLY A 425 -13.05 24.26 4.28
N VAL A 426 -11.92 24.20 4.99
CA VAL A 426 -11.40 22.98 5.65
C VAL A 426 -12.41 22.44 6.68
N ILE A 427 -12.93 23.30 7.56
CA ILE A 427 -13.92 22.88 8.57
C ILE A 427 -15.24 22.43 7.92
N ALA A 428 -15.71 23.12 6.87
CA ALA A 428 -16.92 22.73 6.15
C ALA A 428 -16.77 21.37 5.46
N LEU A 429 -15.68 21.14 4.73
CA LEU A 429 -15.40 19.86 4.08
C LEU A 429 -15.20 18.72 5.10
N TRP A 430 -14.60 19.02 6.25
CA TRP A 430 -14.46 18.05 7.35
C TRP A 430 -15.81 17.68 7.98
N LEU A 431 -16.69 18.66 8.22
CA LEU A 431 -18.05 18.39 8.70
C LEU A 431 -18.89 17.62 7.68
N ILE A 432 -18.71 17.88 6.37
CA ILE A 432 -19.33 17.08 5.30
C ILE A 432 -18.81 15.64 5.36
N ALA A 433 -17.50 15.41 5.46
CA ALA A 433 -16.92 14.07 5.55
C ALA A 433 -17.45 13.30 6.79
N CYS A 434 -17.51 13.96 7.96
CA CYS A 434 -18.09 13.36 9.16
C CYS A 434 -19.59 13.08 9.01
N GLY A 435 -20.33 13.97 8.32
CA GLY A 435 -21.75 13.80 8.03
C GLY A 435 -22.04 12.63 7.08
N LEU A 436 -21.18 12.42 6.07
CA LEU A 436 -21.27 11.25 5.19
C LEU A 436 -21.07 9.96 6.00
N TYR A 437 -20.02 9.86 6.82
CA TYR A 437 -19.81 8.71 7.71
C TYR A 437 -20.93 8.45 8.73
N ALA A 438 -21.63 9.50 9.16
CA ALA A 438 -22.77 9.39 10.07
C ALA A 438 -24.08 8.99 9.35
N TYR A 439 -24.17 9.23 8.04
CA TYR A 439 -25.30 8.82 7.21
C TYR A 439 -25.12 7.40 6.68
N ASP A 440 -23.97 7.11 6.06
CA ASP A 440 -23.63 5.83 5.47
C ASP A 440 -22.10 5.65 5.46
N TYR A 441 -21.62 4.54 6.03
CA TYR A 441 -20.18 4.34 6.18
C TYR A 441 -19.48 4.03 4.84
N ALA A 442 -20.13 3.35 3.90
CA ALA A 442 -19.57 3.05 2.59
C ALA A 442 -19.40 4.34 1.76
N ILE A 443 -20.42 5.21 1.72
CA ILE A 443 -20.35 6.52 1.07
C ILE A 443 -19.28 7.41 1.73
N GLY A 444 -19.20 7.40 3.07
CA GLY A 444 -18.14 8.09 3.82
C GLY A 444 -16.74 7.59 3.45
N LEU A 445 -16.57 6.26 3.33
CA LEU A 445 -15.32 5.62 2.93
C LEU A 445 -14.92 5.98 1.49
N SER A 446 -15.86 5.96 0.54
CA SER A 446 -15.57 6.34 -0.85
C SER A 446 -15.14 7.81 -0.98
N PHE A 447 -15.82 8.72 -0.29
CA PHE A 447 -15.44 10.14 -0.24
C PHE A 447 -14.06 10.34 0.41
N LEU A 448 -13.78 9.63 1.52
CA LEU A 448 -12.51 9.75 2.21
C LEU A 448 -11.36 9.11 1.43
N PHE A 449 -11.60 8.03 0.68
CA PHE A 449 -10.60 7.40 -0.18
C PHE A 449 -10.05 8.40 -1.21
N PHE A 450 -10.90 9.15 -1.91
CA PHE A 450 -10.46 10.22 -2.82
C PHE A 450 -9.57 11.24 -2.11
N LEU A 451 -9.99 11.72 -0.94
CA LEU A 451 -9.27 12.74 -0.18
C LEU A 451 -7.93 12.22 0.36
N SER A 452 -7.91 11.01 0.91
CA SER A 452 -6.73 10.29 1.40
C SER A 452 -5.72 10.07 0.28
N PHE A 453 -6.17 9.52 -0.86
CA PHE A 453 -5.32 9.21 -1.99
C PHE A 453 -4.75 10.47 -2.65
N THR A 454 -5.59 11.50 -2.82
CA THR A 454 -5.17 12.82 -3.32
C THR A 454 -4.13 13.47 -2.40
N HIS A 455 -4.32 13.39 -1.07
CA HIS A 455 -3.35 13.87 -0.09
C HIS A 455 -2.00 13.14 -0.23
N VAL A 456 -1.99 11.80 -0.26
CA VAL A 456 -0.76 11.00 -0.41
C VAL A 456 0.00 11.35 -1.69
N LEU A 457 -0.69 11.51 -2.83
CA LEU A 457 -0.06 11.94 -4.08
C LEU A 457 0.55 13.34 -3.99
N LEU A 458 -0.17 14.28 -3.37
CA LEU A 458 0.27 15.67 -3.23
C LEU A 458 1.42 15.85 -2.22
N GLU A 459 1.54 14.94 -1.25
CA GLU A 459 2.66 14.89 -0.31
C GLU A 459 3.86 14.06 -0.83
N PHE A 460 3.66 13.18 -1.82
CA PHE A 460 4.74 12.34 -2.37
C PHE A 460 6.04 13.11 -2.72
N PRO A 461 6.00 14.33 -3.30
CA PRO A 461 7.20 15.15 -3.46
C PRO A 461 7.96 15.45 -2.15
N LEU A 462 7.23 15.75 -1.07
CA LEU A 462 7.78 16.00 0.27
C LEU A 462 8.42 14.72 0.84
N ASN A 463 7.79 13.55 0.66
CA ASN A 463 8.36 12.25 1.02
C ASN A 463 9.75 12.03 0.37
N VAL A 464 9.85 12.22 -0.95
CA VAL A 464 11.11 12.12 -1.69
C VAL A 464 12.16 13.12 -1.20
N THR A 465 11.78 14.40 -0.98
CA THR A 465 12.74 15.40 -0.48
C THR A 465 13.28 15.07 0.91
N SER A 466 12.49 14.40 1.75
CA SER A 466 12.87 14.02 3.11
C SER A 466 13.82 12.82 3.12
N ILE A 467 13.61 11.81 2.26
CA ILE A 467 14.57 10.72 2.06
C ILE A 467 15.94 11.27 1.60
N ILE A 468 15.94 12.16 0.61
CA ILE A 468 17.16 12.84 0.15
C ILE A 468 17.79 13.67 1.28
N GLY A 469 16.95 14.27 2.13
CA GLY A 469 17.35 15.00 3.34
C GLY A 469 18.06 14.13 4.37
N ILE A 470 17.50 12.96 4.70
CA ILE A 470 18.11 11.96 5.60
C ILE A 470 19.51 11.58 5.10
N GLY A 471 19.66 11.23 3.82
CA GLY A 471 20.97 10.88 3.26
C GLY A 471 22.01 12.00 3.37
N LYS A 472 21.60 13.25 3.14
CA LYS A 472 22.48 14.43 3.31
C LYS A 472 22.88 14.65 4.77
N GLU A 473 21.92 14.59 5.69
CA GLU A 473 22.18 14.82 7.11
C GLU A 473 23.02 13.69 7.73
N THR A 474 22.73 12.42 7.41
CA THR A 474 23.55 11.27 7.83
C THR A 474 24.99 11.41 7.33
N ARG A 475 25.21 11.78 6.06
CA ARG A 475 26.56 12.03 5.53
C ARG A 475 27.25 13.21 6.23
N SER A 476 26.48 14.23 6.64
CA SER A 476 26.99 15.38 7.39
C SER A 476 27.43 14.97 8.81
N ILE A 477 26.62 14.17 9.50
CA ILE A 477 26.89 13.63 10.85
C ILE A 477 28.12 12.72 10.83
N ILE A 478 28.23 11.80 9.86
CA ILE A 478 29.40 10.91 9.72
C ILE A 478 30.70 11.72 9.57
N LYS A 479 30.65 12.87 8.89
CA LYS A 479 31.83 13.71 8.64
C LYS A 479 32.18 14.71 9.75
N HIS A 480 31.20 15.18 10.52
CA HIS A 480 31.38 16.31 11.44
C HIS A 480 30.86 16.06 12.87
N GLY A 481 30.38 14.85 13.16
CA GLY A 481 29.75 14.51 14.42
C GLY A 481 28.29 14.94 14.55
N PHE A 482 27.67 14.59 15.68
CA PHE A 482 26.26 14.89 15.97
C PHE A 482 26.05 16.26 16.66
N SER A 483 27.06 17.14 16.65
CA SER A 483 26.88 18.54 17.06
C SER A 483 26.10 19.31 16.00
N LYS A 484 25.38 20.34 16.44
CA LYS A 484 24.87 21.39 15.55
C LYS A 484 26.08 22.22 15.13
N LYS A 485 26.25 22.52 13.84
CA LYS A 485 27.15 23.60 13.45
C LYS A 485 26.51 24.90 13.94
N ASP A 486 27.27 25.68 14.70
CA ASP A 486 26.96 27.09 14.86
C ASP A 486 27.08 27.74 13.48
N SER A 487 25.98 28.35 13.03
CA SER A 487 25.79 28.92 11.69
C SER A 487 25.39 30.38 11.79
#